data_AF-A0A520GLI4-F1
#
_entry.id   AF-A0A520GLI4-F1
#
_cell.length_a   1.000
_cell.length_b   1.000
_cell.length_c   1.000
_cell.angle_alpha   90.00
_cell.angle_beta   90.00
_cell.angle_gamma   90.00
#
_symmetry.space_group_name_H-M   'P 1'
#
loop_
_entity.id
_entity.type
_entity.pdbx_description
1 polymer ?
#
loop_
_entity_poly.entity_id
_entity_poly.type
_entity_poly.pdbx_seq_one_letter_code
_entity_poly.pdbx_strand_id
1 'polypeptide(L)'
;GITIHADEGPRLLRSMGGKPAVILRNHGLLAWGQTLPQTFAILWTLQRACEIQLATLSMGAAIPVNDAVAQRCTRDSLQFNPDHGAGQDMFDALVRQVDRLDDSYKH
;
A
#
# COMPACT_ATOMS: atom_id res chain seq x y z
N GLY A 1 12.68 2.36 -9.16
CA GLY A 1 13.96 2.35 -9.87
C GLY A 1 13.77 3.20 -11.10
N ILE A 2 14.82 3.81 -11.60
CA ILE A 2 14.72 4.45 -12.91
C ILE A 2 14.68 3.31 -13.93
N THR A 3 13.62 3.23 -14.71
CA THR A 3 13.52 2.29 -15.81
C THR A 3 14.48 2.76 -16.90
N ILE A 4 15.53 2.00 -17.17
CA ILE A 4 16.59 2.35 -18.11
C ILE A 4 16.57 1.48 -19.37
N HIS A 5 15.95 0.31 -19.30
CA HIS A 5 15.86 -0.62 -20.41
C HIS A 5 14.41 -0.85 -20.84
N ALA A 6 14.16 -0.87 -22.15
CA ALA A 6 12.81 -0.98 -22.69
C ALA A 6 12.10 -2.29 -22.31
N ASP A 7 12.84 -3.35 -21.97
CA ASP A 7 12.29 -4.65 -21.55
C ASP A 7 11.79 -4.67 -20.09
N GLU A 8 12.20 -3.69 -19.27
CA GLU A 8 11.80 -3.60 -17.87
C GLU A 8 10.30 -3.31 -17.72
N GLY A 9 9.72 -2.49 -18.61
CA GLY A 9 8.29 -2.16 -18.61
C GLY A 9 7.41 -3.42 -18.76
N PRO A 10 7.55 -4.21 -19.83
CA PRO A 10 6.79 -5.45 -20.00
C PRO A 10 6.97 -6.46 -18.87
N ARG A 11 8.17 -6.55 -18.27
CA ARG A 11 8.43 -7.41 -17.11
C ARG A 11 7.66 -6.93 -15.88
N LEU A 12 7.68 -5.63 -15.61
CA LEU A 12 6.93 -5.02 -14.52
C LEU A 12 5.43 -5.27 -14.68
N LEU A 13 4.87 -5.01 -15.86
CA LEU A 13 3.45 -5.26 -16.15
C LEU A 13 3.04 -6.72 -15.89
N ARG A 14 3.88 -7.69 -16.29
CA ARG A 14 3.66 -9.11 -15.97
C ARG A 14 3.68 -9.38 -14.47
N SER A 15 4.63 -8.80 -13.74
CA SER A 15 4.73 -8.95 -12.28
C SER A 15 3.56 -8.29 -11.53
N MET A 16 3.02 -7.19 -12.03
CA MET A 16 1.87 -6.50 -11.43
C MET A 16 0.62 -7.40 -11.43
N GLY A 17 0.38 -8.14 -12.52
CA GLY A 17 -0.66 -9.18 -12.56
C GLY A 17 -2.06 -8.69 -12.15
N GLY A 18 -2.38 -7.42 -12.40
CA GLY A 18 -3.66 -6.79 -12.03
C GLY A 18 -3.83 -6.43 -10.55
N LYS A 19 -2.80 -6.62 -9.70
CA LYS A 19 -2.84 -6.24 -8.27
C LYS A 19 -2.43 -4.78 -8.09
N PRO A 20 -3.01 -3.98 -7.21
CA PRO A 20 -2.79 -2.53 -7.16
C PRO A 20 -1.48 -2.08 -6.46
N ALA A 21 -0.60 -3.02 -6.14
CA ALA A 21 0.72 -2.74 -5.58
C ALA A 21 1.69 -3.89 -5.84
N VAL A 22 2.99 -3.56 -5.83
CA VAL A 22 4.09 -4.52 -5.94
C VAL A 22 5.21 -4.19 -4.95
N ILE A 23 5.88 -5.25 -4.49
CA ILE A 23 7.16 -5.13 -3.79
C ILE A 23 8.26 -5.31 -4.83
N LEU A 24 8.98 -4.23 -5.12
CA LEU A 24 10.14 -4.23 -5.99
C LEU A 24 11.34 -4.78 -5.19
N ARG A 25 11.71 -6.02 -5.49
CA ARG A 25 12.79 -6.73 -4.80
C ARG A 25 14.07 -5.87 -4.78
N ASN A 26 14.65 -5.71 -3.59
CA ASN A 26 15.84 -4.89 -3.35
C ASN A 26 15.68 -3.38 -3.62
N HIS A 27 14.44 -2.87 -3.73
CA HIS A 27 14.19 -1.47 -4.05
C HIS A 27 13.17 -0.80 -3.12
N GLY A 28 11.96 -1.35 -3.02
CA GLY A 28 10.90 -0.74 -2.21
C GLY A 28 9.50 -1.06 -2.73
N LEU A 29 8.55 -0.19 -2.41
CA LEU A 29 7.13 -0.38 -2.72
C LEU A 29 6.69 0.52 -3.88
N LEU A 30 5.75 0.01 -4.68
CA LEU A 30 5.04 0.78 -5.71
C LEU A 30 3.56 0.43 -5.63
N ALA A 31 2.69 1.43 -5.63
CA ALA A 31 1.23 1.27 -5.59
C ALA A 31 0.55 2.24 -6.56
N TRP A 32 -0.67 1.92 -6.97
CA TRP A 32 -1.50 2.74 -7.84
C TRP A 32 -2.99 2.51 -7.56
N GLY A 33 -3.81 3.47 -7.96
CA GLY A 33 -5.27 3.46 -7.79
C GLY A 33 -5.91 4.48 -8.71
N GLN A 34 -7.24 4.54 -8.69
CA GLN A 34 -8.02 5.50 -9.50
C GLN A 34 -7.93 6.92 -8.95
N THR A 35 -7.67 7.06 -7.65
CA THR A 35 -7.56 8.35 -6.95
C THR A 35 -6.29 8.40 -6.10
N LEU A 36 -5.87 9.61 -5.73
CA LEU A 36 -4.74 9.83 -4.84
C LEU A 36 -4.97 9.20 -3.44
N PRO A 37 -6.14 9.41 -2.77
CA PRO A 37 -6.44 8.75 -1.49
C PRO A 37 -6.34 7.23 -1.56
N GLN A 38 -6.89 6.62 -2.62
CA GLN A 38 -6.83 5.18 -2.81
C GLN A 38 -5.39 4.69 -2.95
N THR A 39 -4.63 5.32 -3.84
CA THR A 39 -3.22 5.00 -4.07
C THR A 39 -2.41 5.11 -2.78
N PHE A 40 -2.64 6.19 -2.03
CA PHE A 40 -1.99 6.40 -0.74
C PHE A 40 -2.39 5.33 0.29
N ALA A 41 -3.66 4.97 0.38
CA ALA A 41 -4.14 3.96 1.33
C ALA A 41 -3.56 2.57 1.07
N ILE A 42 -3.49 2.17 -0.20
CA ILE A 42 -2.83 0.93 -0.60
C ILE A 42 -1.35 0.96 -0.21
N LEU A 43 -0.64 2.04 -0.56
CA LEU A 43 0.78 2.19 -0.27
C LEU A 43 1.06 2.17 1.24
N TRP A 44 0.31 2.97 2.00
CA TRP A 44 0.43 3.09 3.45
C TRP A 44 0.18 1.75 4.14
N THR A 45 -0.84 1.01 3.70
CA THR A 45 -1.19 -0.30 4.27
C THR A 45 -0.08 -1.32 3.98
N LEU A 46 0.46 -1.35 2.77
CA LEU A 46 1.57 -2.23 2.41
C LEU A 46 2.84 -1.90 3.20
N GLN A 47 3.17 -0.61 3.32
CA GLN A 47 4.30 -0.14 4.14
C GLN A 47 4.14 -0.60 5.60
N ARG A 48 2.95 -0.39 6.18
CA ARG A 48 2.68 -0.79 7.57
C ARG A 48 2.77 -2.32 7.74
N ALA A 49 2.29 -3.10 6.77
CA ALA A 49 2.42 -4.54 6.79
C ALA A 49 3.90 -4.98 6.77
N CYS A 50 4.75 -4.32 5.98
CA CYS A 50 6.20 -4.58 5.97
C CYS A 50 6.85 -4.23 7.33
N GLU A 51 6.50 -3.10 7.93
CA GLU A 51 7.00 -2.69 9.25
C GLU A 51 6.60 -3.69 10.34
N ILE A 52 5.32 -4.11 10.35
CA ILE A 52 4.82 -5.11 11.28
C ILE A 52 5.52 -6.46 11.07
N GLN A 53 5.74 -6.87 9.82
CA GLN A 53 6.45 -8.12 9.52
C GLN A 53 7.89 -8.06 10.04
N LEU A 54 8.61 -6.95 9.84
CA LEU A 54 9.95 -6.77 10.37
C LEU A 54 9.97 -6.82 11.89
N ALA A 55 9.08 -6.07 12.56
CA ALA A 55 8.97 -6.09 14.02
C ALA A 55 8.63 -7.49 14.55
N THR A 56 7.68 -8.18 13.94
CA THR A 56 7.25 -9.53 14.34
C THR A 56 8.39 -10.53 14.22
N LEU A 57 9.05 -10.59 13.06
CA LEU A 57 10.12 -11.54 12.80
C LEU A 57 11.38 -11.25 13.62
N SER A 58 11.59 -10.00 14.06
CA SER A 58 12.67 -9.66 14.98
C SER A 58 12.51 -10.30 16.37
N MET A 59 11.28 -10.67 16.74
CA MET A 59 10.96 -11.33 18.02
C MET A 59 10.93 -12.86 17.91
N GLY A 60 11.21 -13.43 16.73
CA GLY A 60 11.19 -14.87 16.49
C GLY A 60 10.15 -15.29 15.44
N ALA A 61 9.79 -16.57 15.46
CA ALA A 61 8.84 -17.12 14.50
C ALA A 61 7.45 -16.49 14.67
N ALA A 62 6.89 -15.98 13.56
CA ALA A 62 5.54 -15.42 13.56
C ALA A 62 4.49 -16.52 13.75
N ILE A 63 3.40 -16.18 14.45
CA ILE A 63 2.20 -17.03 14.51
C ILE A 63 1.37 -16.74 13.25
N PRO A 64 1.16 -17.71 12.35
CA PRO A 64 0.42 -17.47 11.13
C PRO A 64 -1.06 -17.23 11.43
N VAL A 65 -1.65 -16.25 10.73
CA VAL A 65 -3.10 -16.05 10.72
C VAL A 65 -3.73 -17.19 9.92
N ASN A 66 -4.82 -17.77 10.42
CA ASN A 66 -5.55 -18.79 9.69
C ASN A 66 -6.07 -18.26 8.34
N ASP A 67 -5.88 -19.01 7.26
CA ASP A 67 -6.22 -18.58 5.90
C ASP A 67 -7.69 -18.17 5.74
N ALA A 68 -8.62 -18.88 6.36
CA ALA A 68 -10.04 -18.55 6.27
C ALA A 68 -10.35 -17.21 6.96
N VAL A 69 -9.62 -16.89 8.04
CA VAL A 69 -9.71 -15.60 8.73
C VAL A 69 -9.09 -14.50 7.86
N ALA A 70 -7.89 -14.72 7.32
CA ALA A 70 -7.21 -13.75 6.44
C ALA A 70 -8.07 -13.40 5.21
N GLN A 71 -8.65 -14.41 4.55
CA GLN A 71 -9.54 -14.21 3.41
C GLN A 71 -10.83 -13.47 3.80
N ARG A 72 -11.40 -13.78 4.98
CA ARG A 72 -12.58 -13.06 5.48
C ARG A 72 -12.27 -11.60 5.75
N CYS A 73 -11.21 -11.29 6.50
CA CYS A 73 -10.79 -9.92 6.76
C CYS A 73 -10.50 -9.14 5.47
N THR A 74 -9.92 -9.80 4.46
CA THR A 74 -9.69 -9.19 3.14
C THR A 74 -11.00 -8.80 2.46
N ARG A 75 -12.02 -9.67 2.48
CA ARG A 75 -13.35 -9.37 1.92
C ARG A 75 -14.05 -8.25 2.69
N ASP A 76 -14.06 -8.34 4.02
CA ASP A 76 -14.82 -7.43 4.90
C ASP A 76 -14.23 -6.01 4.92
N SER A 77 -12.92 -5.88 4.66
CA SER A 77 -12.24 -4.57 4.56
C SER A 77 -12.48 -3.83 3.24
N LEU A 78 -13.17 -4.45 2.28
CA LEU A 78 -13.51 -3.87 0.97
C LEU A 78 -12.30 -3.42 0.13
N GLN A 79 -11.07 -3.65 0.61
CA GLN A 79 -9.80 -3.40 -0.09
C GLN A 79 -9.66 -1.99 -0.68
N PHE A 80 -10.15 -0.97 0.04
CA PHE A 80 -10.22 0.41 -0.44
C PHE A 80 -10.90 0.53 -1.81
N ASN A 81 -11.98 -0.24 -2.03
CA ASN A 81 -12.81 -0.11 -3.21
C ASN A 81 -13.30 1.35 -3.35
N PRO A 82 -13.14 1.98 -4.54
CA PRO A 82 -13.64 3.32 -4.81
C PRO A 82 -15.13 3.53 -4.49
N ASP A 83 -15.95 2.49 -4.67
CA ASP A 83 -17.39 2.53 -4.38
C ASP A 83 -17.70 2.69 -2.87
N HIS A 84 -16.68 2.51 -2.02
CA HIS A 84 -16.78 2.55 -0.56
C HIS A 84 -15.80 3.54 0.06
N GLY A 85 -15.50 4.63 -0.66
CA GLY A 85 -14.74 5.78 -0.16
C GLY A 85 -13.22 5.71 -0.38
N ALA A 86 -12.67 4.57 -0.83
CA ALA A 86 -11.28 4.46 -1.28
C ALA A 86 -10.21 4.98 -0.28
N GLY A 87 -10.49 4.99 1.02
CA GLY A 87 -9.56 5.50 2.04
C GLY A 87 -9.53 7.03 2.20
N GLN A 88 -10.52 7.76 1.66
CA GLN A 88 -10.64 9.21 1.77
C GLN A 88 -10.53 9.70 3.22
N ASP A 89 -11.28 9.10 4.15
CA ASP A 89 -11.28 9.52 5.56
C ASP A 89 -9.88 9.47 6.20
N MET A 90 -9.12 8.42 5.86
CA MET A 90 -7.74 8.24 6.34
C MET A 90 -6.81 9.27 5.70
N PHE A 91 -6.93 9.50 4.40
CA PHE A 91 -6.14 10.50 3.69
C PHE A 91 -6.40 11.91 4.24
N ASP A 92 -7.66 12.31 4.39
CA ASP A 92 -8.05 13.62 4.94
C ASP A 92 -7.56 13.79 6.38
N ALA A 93 -7.60 12.71 7.18
CA ALA A 93 -7.06 12.75 8.53
C ALA A 93 -5.55 13.02 8.56
N LEU A 94 -4.80 12.44 7.65
CA LEU A 94 -3.35 12.66 7.54
C LEU A 94 -3.01 14.03 6.96
N VAL A 95 -3.77 14.52 5.98
CA VAL A 95 -3.65 15.89 5.48
C VAL A 95 -3.86 16.89 6.61
N ARG A 96 -4.89 16.71 7.46
CA ARG A 96 -5.08 17.55 8.66
C ARG A 96 -3.92 17.47 9.66
N GLN A 97 -3.15 16.38 9.68
CA GLN A 97 -1.94 16.30 10.51
C GLN A 97 -0.79 17.10 9.89
N VAL A 98 -0.55 16.94 8.58
CA VAL A 98 0.46 17.69 7.84
C VAL A 98 0.18 19.18 7.93
N ASP A 99 -1.06 19.62 7.70
CA ASP A 99 -1.50 21.02 7.79
C ASP A 99 -1.23 21.66 9.16
N ARG A 100 -1.28 20.87 10.25
CA ARG A 100 -0.95 21.38 11.59
C ARG A 100 0.56 21.53 11.81
N LEU A 101 1.38 20.79 11.07
CA LEU A 101 2.83 20.82 11.17
C LEU A 101 3.41 21.90 10.25
N ASP A 102 2.98 21.89 8.99
CA ASP A 102 3.43 22.80 7.94
C ASP A 102 2.47 22.72 6.73
N ASP A 103 1.80 23.82 6.42
CA ASP A 103 0.90 23.93 5.28
C ASP A 103 1.56 24.56 4.04
N SER A 104 2.88 24.79 4.06
CA SER A 104 3.60 25.46 2.96
C SER A 104 3.52 24.71 1.63
N TYR A 105 3.26 23.40 1.63
CA TYR A 105 3.13 22.59 0.41
C TYR A 105 1.93 22.99 -0.48
N LYS A 106 1.02 23.81 0.04
CA LYS A 106 -0.15 24.33 -0.67
C LYS A 106 0.15 25.54 -1.55
N HIS A 107 1.34 26.13 -1.44
CA HIS A 107 1.74 27.39 -2.08
C HIS A 107 3.11 27.27 -2.76
#